data_AF-A0A2V8E9J7-F1
#
_entry.id   AF-A0A2V8E9J7-F1
#
_cell.length_a   1.000
_cell.length_b   1.000
_cell.length_c   1.000
_cell.angle_alpha   90.00
_cell.angle_beta   90.00
_cell.angle_gamma   90.00
#
_symmetry.space_group_name_H-M   'P 1'
#
loop_
_entity.id
_entity.type
_entity.pdbx_description
1 polymer ?
#
loop_
_entity_poly.entity_id
_entity_poly.type
_entity_poly.pdbx_seq_one_letter_code
_entity_poly.pdbx_strand_id
1 'polypeptide(L)'
;MLVPIGLAAQQSATAREVTFTKDIAPILQRSCENCHRPDGVAPMSLASYEDVRPWARAIKQRTSVGPKAGVMPPWYVEKNIGIQQFQSDPSLSDEEIALIGKWADSGAPRGNPADMPPPKVYADRTTWAIGTPDLIVKSKELLVKGDAPDWWGEIPSMPTGLTDDRYVSAVEVKEVNDVPSKDSGGRPTVGGRFVFHHMIWRTQVIDPAKT
;
A
#
# COMPACT_ATOMS: atom_id res chain seq x y z
N MET A 1 26.36 -56.15 -33.40
CA MET A 1 25.70 -56.05 -32.09
C MET A 1 25.34 -54.58 -31.87
N LEU A 2 24.05 -54.25 -31.84
CA LEU A 2 23.54 -52.91 -31.55
C LEU A 2 23.15 -52.87 -30.06
N VAL A 3 23.74 -51.96 -29.30
CA VAL A 3 23.40 -51.72 -27.88
C VAL A 3 22.34 -50.62 -27.85
N PRO A 4 21.16 -50.81 -27.22
CA PRO A 4 20.19 -49.75 -27.09
C PRO A 4 20.64 -48.79 -25.99
N ILE A 5 20.69 -47.51 -26.31
CA ILE A 5 20.84 -46.43 -25.32
C ILE A 5 19.46 -46.22 -24.69
N GLY A 6 19.32 -46.59 -23.42
CA GLY A 6 18.11 -46.32 -22.65
C GLY A 6 17.99 -44.82 -22.36
N LEU A 7 16.88 -44.21 -22.78
CA LEU A 7 16.49 -42.89 -22.31
C LEU A 7 16.16 -43.00 -20.81
N ALA A 8 17.01 -42.43 -19.96
CA ALA A 8 16.64 -42.15 -18.58
C ALA A 8 15.59 -41.04 -18.57
N ALA A 9 14.39 -41.35 -18.07
CA ALA A 9 13.38 -40.35 -17.78
C ALA A 9 13.90 -39.42 -16.68
N GLN A 10 14.10 -38.15 -16.99
CA GLN A 10 14.28 -37.11 -15.97
C GLN A 10 13.00 -37.09 -15.12
N GLN A 11 13.13 -37.46 -13.85
CA GLN A 11 12.09 -37.20 -12.86
C GLN A 11 11.87 -35.69 -12.82
N SER A 12 10.74 -35.25 -13.37
CA SER A 12 10.21 -33.91 -13.16
C SER A 12 10.09 -33.71 -11.65
N ALA A 13 10.97 -32.90 -11.08
CA ALA A 13 10.76 -32.36 -9.75
C ALA A 13 9.36 -31.75 -9.76
N THR A 14 8.45 -32.31 -8.97
CA THR A 14 7.09 -31.81 -8.84
C THR A 14 7.19 -30.35 -8.42
N ALA A 15 6.86 -29.45 -9.34
CA ALA A 15 6.92 -28.02 -9.08
C ALA A 15 6.02 -27.75 -7.87
N ARG A 16 6.63 -27.31 -6.75
CA ARG A 16 5.92 -27.01 -5.50
C ARG A 16 4.65 -26.22 -5.78
N GLU A 17 3.52 -26.65 -5.20
CA GLU A 17 2.26 -25.93 -5.27
C GLU A 17 2.40 -24.58 -4.56
N VAL A 18 1.96 -23.50 -5.23
CA VAL A 18 1.93 -22.16 -4.64
C VAL A 18 0.55 -21.95 -4.05
N THR A 19 0.47 -21.59 -2.78
CA THR A 19 -0.79 -21.52 -2.03
C THR A 19 -1.01 -20.16 -1.39
N PHE A 20 -2.28 -19.82 -1.15
CA PHE A 20 -2.62 -18.54 -0.54
C PHE A 20 -1.97 -18.36 0.83
N THR A 21 -2.23 -19.32 1.73
CA THR A 21 -1.80 -19.28 3.13
C THR A 21 -0.31 -19.12 3.29
N LYS A 22 0.48 -19.89 2.52
CA LYS A 22 1.93 -19.94 2.66
C LYS A 22 2.68 -18.88 1.87
N ASP A 23 2.28 -18.64 0.63
CA ASP A 23 3.09 -17.90 -0.34
C ASP A 23 2.50 -16.52 -0.68
N ILE A 24 1.17 -16.37 -0.69
CA ILE A 24 0.51 -15.12 -1.16
C ILE A 24 0.13 -14.21 -0.01
N ALA A 25 -0.41 -14.73 1.10
CA ALA A 25 -0.83 -13.93 2.25
C ALA A 25 0.29 -13.04 2.81
N PRO A 26 1.56 -13.50 2.95
CA PRO A 26 2.66 -12.63 3.38
C PRO A 26 2.92 -11.46 2.41
N ILE A 27 2.77 -11.68 1.10
CA ILE A 27 2.94 -10.64 0.08
C ILE A 27 1.82 -9.61 0.21
N LEU A 28 0.56 -10.06 0.33
CA LEU A 28 -0.59 -9.16 0.45
C LEU A 28 -0.54 -8.33 1.74
N GLN A 29 -0.21 -8.93 2.89
CA GLN A 29 -0.06 -8.22 4.17
C GLN A 29 0.99 -7.10 4.11
N ARG A 30 2.10 -7.34 3.39
CA ARG A 30 3.19 -6.37 3.27
C ARG A 30 2.86 -5.26 2.27
N SER A 31 2.42 -5.65 1.08
CA SER A 31 2.39 -4.76 -0.09
C SER A 31 1.00 -4.25 -0.45
N CYS A 32 -0.07 -4.87 0.04
CA CYS A 32 -1.44 -4.57 -0.40
C CYS A 32 -2.34 -4.09 0.74
N GLU A 33 -2.25 -4.70 1.92
CA GLU A 33 -3.18 -4.46 3.03
C GLU A 33 -3.01 -3.09 3.70
N ASN A 34 -1.99 -2.30 3.36
CA ASN A 34 -1.97 -0.88 3.76
C ASN A 34 -3.19 -0.11 3.21
N CYS A 35 -3.70 -0.53 2.05
CA CYS A 35 -4.89 0.04 1.42
C CYS A 35 -6.05 -0.97 1.36
N HIS A 36 -5.76 -2.25 1.09
CA HIS A 36 -6.72 -3.32 0.90
C HIS A 36 -6.97 -4.14 2.17
N ARG A 37 -7.49 -3.49 3.20
CA ARG A 37 -7.87 -4.13 4.46
C ARG A 37 -9.26 -3.66 4.90
N PRO A 38 -9.90 -4.33 5.89
CA PRO A 38 -11.06 -3.77 6.55
C PRO A 38 -10.78 -2.34 7.01
N ASP A 39 -11.73 -1.44 6.76
CA ASP A 39 -11.61 -0.01 7.03
C ASP A 39 -10.45 0.71 6.30
N GLY A 40 -9.85 0.07 5.30
CA GLY A 40 -8.87 0.64 4.36
C GLY A 40 -9.54 1.40 3.20
N VAL A 41 -8.73 2.07 2.37
CA VAL A 41 -9.27 2.89 1.26
C VAL A 41 -9.77 2.06 0.09
N ALA A 42 -9.17 0.90 -0.12
CA ALA A 42 -9.40 0.18 -1.35
C ALA A 42 -10.79 -0.45 -1.34
N PRO A 43 -11.45 -0.60 -2.51
CA PRO A 43 -12.85 -1.02 -2.56
C PRO A 43 -13.07 -2.48 -2.16
N MET A 44 -12.00 -3.24 -1.92
CA MET A 44 -12.04 -4.62 -1.46
C MET A 44 -10.93 -4.91 -0.44
N SER A 45 -11.28 -5.70 0.58
CA SER A 45 -10.33 -6.32 1.51
C SER A 45 -9.50 -7.38 0.79
N LEU A 46 -8.22 -7.50 1.16
CA LEU A 46 -7.34 -8.59 0.75
C LEU A 46 -6.76 -9.36 1.96
N ALA A 47 -7.44 -9.30 3.11
CA ALA A 47 -6.96 -9.87 4.38
C ALA A 47 -7.34 -11.34 4.60
N SER A 48 -8.36 -11.86 3.90
CA SER A 48 -8.81 -13.26 4.02
C SER A 48 -8.81 -13.97 2.67
N TYR A 49 -8.70 -15.30 2.68
CA TYR A 49 -8.74 -16.08 1.43
C TYR A 49 -10.08 -15.89 0.69
N GLU A 50 -11.17 -15.88 1.44
CA GLU A 50 -12.53 -15.69 0.93
C GLU A 50 -12.67 -14.36 0.21
N ASP A 51 -12.11 -13.28 0.77
CA ASP A 51 -12.11 -11.96 0.15
C ASP A 51 -11.21 -11.92 -1.10
N VAL A 52 -10.02 -12.54 -1.03
CA VAL A 52 -8.98 -12.42 -2.07
C VAL A 52 -9.29 -13.30 -3.29
N ARG A 53 -9.81 -14.52 -3.09
CA ARG A 53 -9.98 -15.52 -4.16
C ARG A 53 -10.73 -14.99 -5.39
N PRO A 54 -11.86 -14.26 -5.27
CA PRO A 54 -12.56 -13.70 -6.43
C PRO A 54 -11.70 -12.75 -7.28
N TRP A 55 -10.69 -12.13 -6.67
CA TRP A 55 -9.83 -11.15 -7.31
C TRP A 55 -8.53 -11.74 -7.87
N ALA A 56 -8.27 -13.04 -7.74
CA ALA A 56 -6.99 -13.64 -8.12
C ALA A 56 -6.51 -13.27 -9.53
N ARG A 57 -7.42 -13.33 -10.52
CA ARG A 57 -7.13 -12.93 -11.91
C ARG A 57 -6.82 -11.43 -12.04
N ALA A 58 -7.56 -10.58 -11.33
CA ALA A 58 -7.37 -9.14 -11.35
C ALA A 58 -6.05 -8.75 -10.66
N ILE A 59 -5.72 -9.39 -9.53
CA ILE A 59 -4.45 -9.18 -8.83
C ILE A 59 -3.29 -9.51 -9.77
N LYS A 60 -3.27 -10.72 -10.38
CA LYS A 60 -2.27 -11.09 -11.40
C LYS A 60 -2.19 -10.05 -12.51
N GLN A 61 -3.33 -9.63 -13.05
CA GLN A 61 -3.35 -8.66 -14.15
C GLN A 61 -2.73 -7.34 -13.72
N ARG A 62 -2.98 -6.86 -12.50
CA ARG A 62 -2.53 -5.55 -12.00
C ARG A 62 -1.07 -5.55 -11.54
N THR A 63 -0.58 -6.64 -10.98
CA THR A 63 0.83 -6.74 -10.54
C THR A 63 1.78 -6.97 -11.71
N SER A 64 1.34 -7.64 -12.78
CA SER A 64 2.17 -7.90 -13.98
C SER A 64 2.33 -6.70 -14.93
N VAL A 65 1.69 -5.56 -14.62
CA VAL A 65 1.65 -4.36 -15.48
C VAL A 65 3.02 -3.66 -15.57
N GLY A 66 3.89 -3.84 -14.58
CA GLY A 66 5.15 -3.10 -14.45
C GLY A 66 4.94 -1.65 -13.96
N PRO A 67 5.98 -0.82 -13.86
CA PRO A 67 5.91 0.51 -13.24
C PRO A 67 5.25 1.56 -14.14
N LYS A 68 3.96 1.37 -14.47
CA LYS A 68 3.15 2.29 -15.27
C LYS A 68 1.79 2.50 -14.65
N ALA A 69 1.14 3.62 -14.99
CA ALA A 69 -0.16 4.00 -14.44
C ALA A 69 -1.15 2.82 -14.40
N GLY A 70 -1.72 2.57 -13.23
CA GLY A 70 -2.67 1.48 -13.00
C GLY A 70 -2.06 0.14 -12.58
N VAL A 71 -0.75 0.10 -12.32
CA VAL A 71 -0.07 -1.00 -11.59
C VAL A 71 -0.48 -1.00 -10.12
N MET A 72 -0.51 -2.20 -9.54
CA MET A 72 -0.62 -2.37 -8.09
C MET A 72 0.60 -3.14 -7.56
N PRO A 73 1.16 -2.74 -6.40
CA PRO A 73 0.84 -1.52 -5.66
C PRO A 73 1.31 -0.25 -6.41
N PRO A 74 0.66 0.90 -6.19
CA PRO A 74 1.01 2.15 -6.87
C PRO A 74 2.35 2.66 -6.31
N TRP A 75 3.45 2.33 -6.99
CA TRP A 75 4.79 2.73 -6.61
C TRP A 75 5.67 2.86 -7.86
N TYR A 76 5.94 4.10 -8.27
CA TYR A 76 6.53 4.43 -9.58
C TYR A 76 7.98 4.92 -9.45
N VAL A 77 8.75 4.30 -8.56
CA VAL A 77 10.15 4.69 -8.32
C VAL A 77 11.08 4.16 -9.39
N GLU A 78 12.02 4.97 -9.86
CA GLU A 78 13.12 4.55 -10.72
C GLU A 78 14.08 3.61 -9.99
N LYS A 79 14.12 2.35 -10.42
CA LYS A 79 14.96 1.30 -9.79
C LYS A 79 16.45 1.35 -10.14
N ASN A 80 16.90 2.36 -10.87
CA ASN A 80 18.26 2.45 -11.41
C ASN A 80 18.97 3.78 -11.11
N ILE A 81 18.33 4.72 -10.42
CA ILE A 81 18.89 6.05 -10.13
C ILE A 81 18.51 6.47 -8.70
N GLY A 82 19.45 7.03 -7.95
CA GLY A 82 19.18 7.61 -6.63
C GLY A 82 18.99 6.58 -5.52
N ILE A 83 18.11 6.90 -4.56
CA ILE A 83 17.82 6.05 -3.40
C ILE A 83 17.04 4.82 -3.85
N GLN A 84 17.49 3.63 -3.44
CA GLN A 84 16.90 2.35 -3.85
C GLN A 84 16.29 1.56 -2.69
N GLN A 85 16.54 1.99 -1.45
CA GLN A 85 16.03 1.33 -0.26
C GLN A 85 15.14 2.32 0.47
N PHE A 86 13.83 2.16 0.28
CA PHE A 86 12.83 2.95 0.97
C PHE A 86 12.31 2.19 2.17
N GLN A 87 12.13 2.90 3.29
CA GLN A 87 11.36 2.34 4.39
C GLN A 87 9.92 2.14 3.91
N SER A 88 9.33 0.99 4.23
CA SER A 88 7.96 0.63 3.84
C SER A 88 7.72 0.54 2.32
N ASP A 89 8.75 0.18 1.54
CA ASP A 89 8.62 -0.09 0.09
C ASP A 89 7.56 -1.17 -0.18
N PRO A 90 6.43 -0.84 -0.84
CA PRO A 90 5.38 -1.80 -1.13
C PRO A 90 5.70 -2.63 -2.38
N SER A 91 6.78 -2.34 -3.11
CA SER A 91 7.07 -2.98 -4.39
C SER A 91 7.15 -4.49 -4.29
N LEU A 92 6.84 -5.11 -5.43
CA LEU A 92 6.93 -6.55 -5.61
C LEU A 92 8.24 -6.87 -6.33
N SER A 93 8.91 -7.91 -5.86
CA SER A 93 9.99 -8.57 -6.59
C SER A 93 9.45 -9.38 -7.78
N ASP A 94 10.33 -9.72 -8.73
CA ASP A 94 9.96 -10.53 -9.88
C ASP A 94 9.49 -11.93 -9.43
N GLU A 95 10.10 -12.46 -8.38
CA GLU A 95 9.70 -13.71 -7.74
C GLU A 95 8.28 -13.65 -7.17
N GLU A 96 7.92 -12.55 -6.50
CA GLU A 96 6.58 -12.36 -5.94
C GLU A 96 5.53 -12.19 -7.02
N ILE A 97 5.83 -11.46 -8.10
CA ILE A 97 4.96 -11.36 -9.27
C ILE A 97 4.75 -12.75 -9.88
N ALA A 98 5.82 -13.56 -10.00
CA ALA A 98 5.74 -14.92 -10.53
C ALA A 98 4.91 -15.85 -9.61
N LEU A 99 5.04 -15.73 -8.29
CA LEU A 99 4.23 -16.48 -7.33
C LEU A 99 2.75 -16.13 -7.44
N ILE A 100 2.41 -14.84 -7.47
CA ILE A 100 1.03 -14.36 -7.67
C ILE A 100 0.47 -14.89 -8.98
N GLY A 101 1.24 -14.81 -10.06
CA GLY A 101 0.86 -15.31 -11.38
C GLY A 101 0.56 -16.80 -11.36
N LYS A 102 1.49 -17.60 -10.82
CA LYS A 102 1.35 -19.05 -10.72
C LYS A 102 0.17 -19.46 -9.84
N TRP A 103 0.00 -18.81 -8.69
CA TRP A 103 -1.14 -19.06 -7.80
C TRP A 103 -2.46 -18.82 -8.51
N ALA A 104 -2.62 -17.67 -9.16
CA ALA A 104 -3.83 -17.35 -9.90
C ALA A 104 -4.11 -18.34 -11.06
N ASP A 105 -3.06 -18.72 -11.80
CA ASP A 105 -3.18 -19.66 -12.93
C ASP A 105 -3.48 -21.10 -12.49
N SER A 106 -3.05 -21.49 -11.29
CA SER A 106 -3.35 -22.79 -10.69
C SER A 106 -4.75 -22.91 -10.07
N GLY A 107 -5.61 -21.91 -10.24
CA GLY A 107 -6.96 -21.89 -9.68
C GLY A 107 -7.04 -21.32 -8.26
N ALA A 108 -6.00 -20.59 -7.83
CA ALA A 108 -5.93 -19.89 -6.55
C ALA A 108 -6.14 -20.82 -5.32
N PRO A 109 -5.34 -21.90 -5.16
CA PRO A 109 -5.52 -22.83 -4.04
C PRO A 109 -5.27 -22.15 -2.68
N ARG A 110 -6.07 -22.51 -1.68
CA ARG A 110 -5.95 -21.98 -0.30
C ARG A 110 -4.66 -22.43 0.39
N GLY A 111 -4.31 -23.70 0.23
CA GLY A 111 -3.27 -24.35 1.04
C GLY A 111 -3.74 -24.68 2.46
N ASN A 112 -2.79 -25.08 3.31
CA ASN A 112 -3.03 -25.46 4.68
C ASN A 112 -3.29 -24.22 5.56
N PRO A 113 -4.43 -24.11 6.24
CA PRO A 113 -4.70 -22.99 7.15
C PRO A 113 -3.64 -22.77 8.23
N ALA A 114 -2.91 -23.82 8.63
CA ALA A 114 -1.82 -23.71 9.62
C ALA A 114 -0.57 -22.98 9.10
N ASP A 115 -0.41 -22.83 7.77
CA ASP A 115 0.68 -22.04 7.16
C ASP A 115 0.36 -20.53 7.11
N MET A 116 -0.85 -20.11 7.51
CA MET A 116 -1.26 -18.71 7.44
C MET A 116 -0.39 -17.84 8.36
N PRO A 117 0.18 -16.72 7.87
CA PRO A 117 0.90 -15.80 8.72
C PRO A 117 -0.03 -15.17 9.77
N PRO A 118 0.48 -14.81 10.96
CA PRO A 118 -0.28 -14.00 11.91
C PRO A 118 -0.82 -12.74 11.23
N PRO A 119 -2.06 -12.32 11.49
CA PRO A 119 -2.59 -11.08 10.96
C PRO A 119 -1.71 -9.90 11.39
N LYS A 120 -1.37 -9.04 10.43
CA LYS A 120 -0.64 -7.80 10.72
C LYS A 120 -1.51 -6.87 11.54
N VAL A 121 -0.94 -6.32 12.61
CA VAL A 121 -1.59 -5.28 13.41
C VAL A 121 -1.28 -3.94 12.78
N TYR A 122 -2.32 -3.18 12.47
CA TYR A 122 -2.21 -1.85 11.90
C TYR A 122 -2.37 -0.80 13.00
N ALA A 123 -1.54 0.23 12.96
CA ALA A 123 -1.72 1.37 13.86
C ALA A 123 -3.12 1.96 13.67
N ASP A 124 -3.76 2.30 14.77
CA ASP A 124 -4.97 3.12 14.73
C ASP A 124 -4.66 4.43 14.00
N ARG A 125 -5.61 4.90 13.19
CA ARG A 125 -5.56 6.21 12.52
C ARG A 125 -5.35 7.35 13.51
N THR A 126 -5.64 7.17 14.80
CA THR A 126 -5.34 8.17 15.85
C THR A 126 -3.89 8.16 16.34
N THR A 127 -3.12 7.10 16.11
CA THR A 127 -1.73 6.95 16.57
C THR A 127 -0.74 7.46 15.51
N TRP A 128 0.34 8.12 15.92
CA TRP A 128 1.42 8.55 15.03
C TRP A 128 2.32 7.36 14.67
N ALA A 129 2.56 7.14 13.38
CA ALA A 129 3.30 5.99 12.88
C ALA A 129 4.81 6.10 13.11
N ILE A 130 5.38 7.31 13.14
CA ILE A 130 6.82 7.54 13.32
C ILE A 130 7.22 7.84 14.77
N GLY A 131 6.31 7.67 15.73
CA GLY A 131 6.50 7.97 17.14
C GLY A 131 5.81 9.26 17.59
N THR A 132 5.99 9.63 18.86
CA THR A 132 5.38 10.86 19.41
C THR A 132 6.04 12.09 18.79
N PRO A 133 5.27 13.01 18.19
CA PRO A 133 5.83 14.22 17.58
C PRO A 133 6.25 15.25 18.63
N ASP A 134 7.39 15.90 18.40
CA ASP A 134 7.83 17.05 19.19
C ASP A 134 7.07 18.35 18.86
N LEU A 135 6.52 18.42 17.64
CA LEU A 135 5.79 19.58 17.13
C LEU A 135 4.60 19.11 16.28
N ILE A 136 3.41 19.65 16.56
CA ILE A 136 2.21 19.45 15.74
C ILE A 136 1.78 20.82 15.19
N VAL A 137 1.82 20.96 13.86
CA VAL A 137 1.28 22.13 13.16
C VAL A 137 -0.07 21.77 12.56
N LYS A 138 -1.12 22.51 12.93
CA LYS A 138 -2.48 22.27 12.43
C LYS A 138 -2.74 23.13 11.21
N SER A 139 -3.12 22.50 10.10
CA SER A 139 -3.63 23.21 8.93
C SER A 139 -5.01 23.81 9.19
N LYS A 140 -5.44 24.72 8.32
CA LYS A 140 -6.86 25.06 8.21
C LYS A 140 -7.64 23.84 7.71
N GLU A 141 -8.93 23.82 8.03
CA GLU A 141 -9.85 22.84 7.48
C GLU A 141 -9.89 22.96 5.95
N LEU A 142 -9.83 21.80 5.28
CA LEU A 142 -9.92 21.69 3.84
C LEU A 142 -11.15 20.85 3.49
N LEU A 143 -12.09 21.44 2.77
CA LEU A 143 -13.28 20.75 2.29
C LEU A 143 -13.04 20.20 0.88
N VAL A 144 -12.91 18.88 0.77
CA VAL A 144 -12.89 18.16 -0.52
C VAL A 144 -14.29 17.60 -0.79
N LYS A 145 -14.92 18.03 -1.90
CA LYS A 145 -16.26 17.55 -2.27
C LYS A 145 -16.21 16.09 -2.70
N GLY A 146 -17.34 15.40 -2.54
CA GLY A 146 -17.43 13.96 -2.73
C GLY A 146 -17.18 13.47 -4.18
N ASP A 147 -17.37 14.36 -5.13
CA ASP A 147 -17.28 14.16 -6.57
C ASP A 147 -16.19 15.05 -7.21
N ALA A 148 -15.36 15.68 -6.37
CA ALA A 148 -14.26 16.48 -6.86
C ALA A 148 -13.18 15.59 -7.52
N PRO A 149 -12.54 16.06 -8.60
CA PRO A 149 -11.32 15.45 -9.11
C PRO A 149 -10.19 15.60 -8.09
N ASP A 150 -9.09 14.86 -8.31
CA ASP A 150 -7.85 15.04 -7.55
C ASP A 150 -7.44 16.52 -7.55
N TRP A 151 -7.15 17.05 -6.36
CA TRP A 151 -6.75 18.43 -6.17
C TRP A 151 -5.24 18.55 -6.03
N TRP A 152 -4.66 19.46 -6.80
CA TRP A 152 -3.23 19.76 -6.81
C TRP A 152 -3.05 21.25 -6.52
N GLY A 153 -2.50 21.59 -5.36
CA GLY A 153 -2.27 22.98 -4.98
C GLY A 153 -1.52 23.11 -3.65
N GLU A 154 -1.22 24.35 -3.29
CA GLU A 154 -0.59 24.66 -2.01
C GLU A 154 -1.65 24.83 -0.92
N ILE A 155 -1.48 24.13 0.19
CA ILE A 155 -2.20 24.43 1.43
C ILE A 155 -1.61 25.73 1.98
N PRO A 156 -2.42 26.69 2.49
CA PRO A 156 -1.89 27.91 3.09
C PRO A 156 -0.84 27.61 4.16
N SER A 157 0.22 28.43 4.22
CA SER A 157 1.25 28.30 5.24
C SER A 157 0.69 28.52 6.64
N MET A 158 1.25 27.81 7.62
CA MET A 158 0.90 27.92 9.04
C MET A 158 2.13 28.33 9.85
N PRO A 159 1.96 29.16 10.90
CA PRO A 159 3.05 29.44 11.82
C PRO A 159 3.42 28.17 12.58
N THR A 160 4.71 27.83 12.59
CA THR A 160 5.23 26.68 13.35
C THR A 160 5.36 26.99 14.84
N GLY A 161 5.46 28.28 15.19
CA GLY A 161 5.75 28.74 16.55
C GLY A 161 7.21 28.55 16.99
N LEU A 162 8.08 28.04 16.11
CA LEU A 162 9.51 27.89 16.40
C LEU A 162 10.18 29.26 16.40
N THR A 163 10.94 29.53 17.46
CA THR A 163 11.76 30.75 17.63
C THR A 163 13.23 30.52 17.30
N ASP A 164 13.65 29.26 17.21
CA ASP A 164 15.02 28.83 17.00
C ASP A 164 15.08 27.78 15.90
N ASP A 165 16.21 27.74 15.19
CA ASP A 165 16.45 26.77 14.13
C ASP A 165 16.51 25.34 14.69
N ARG A 166 15.90 24.39 13.96
CA ARG A 166 15.87 22.96 14.31
C ARG A 166 16.07 22.12 13.07
N TYR A 167 16.79 21.00 13.23
CA TYR A 167 16.82 19.95 12.22
C TYR A 167 15.54 19.13 12.29
N VAL A 168 15.00 18.75 11.14
CA VAL A 168 13.85 17.85 11.02
C VAL A 168 14.37 16.46 10.67
N SER A 169 14.11 15.49 11.55
CA SER A 169 14.49 14.08 11.34
C SER A 169 13.42 13.29 10.59
N ALA A 170 12.14 13.62 10.81
CA ALA A 170 11.00 12.96 10.19
C ALA A 170 9.77 13.87 10.19
N VAL A 171 8.86 13.64 9.25
CA VAL A 171 7.58 14.34 9.13
C VAL A 171 6.50 13.31 8.84
N GLU A 172 5.38 13.40 9.55
CA GLU A 172 4.16 12.65 9.28
C GLU A 172 3.01 13.63 9.12
N VAL A 173 2.17 13.41 8.10
CA VAL A 173 0.89 14.11 7.95
C VAL A 173 -0.19 13.17 8.44
N LYS A 174 -1.09 13.73 9.22
CA LYS A 174 -2.21 12.98 9.79
C LYS A 174 -3.51 13.66 9.42
N GLU A 175 -4.30 13.00 8.58
CA GLU A 175 -5.65 13.44 8.26
C GLU A 175 -6.58 13.17 9.44
N VAL A 176 -7.27 14.22 9.89
CA VAL A 176 -8.32 14.12 10.90
C VAL A 176 -9.66 14.35 10.22
N ASN A 177 -10.56 13.38 10.35
CA ASN A 177 -11.94 13.47 9.86
C ASN A 177 -12.87 13.09 11.01
N ASP A 178 -13.71 14.03 11.43
CA ASP A 178 -14.67 13.90 12.52
C ASP A 178 -16.11 13.62 12.02
N VAL A 179 -16.30 13.44 10.70
CA VAL A 179 -17.60 13.07 10.10
C VAL A 179 -17.87 11.57 10.32
N PRO A 180 -18.91 11.20 11.08
CA PRO A 180 -19.19 9.80 11.36
C PRO A 180 -19.66 9.04 10.10
N SER A 181 -19.17 7.81 9.92
CA SER A 181 -19.54 6.92 8.80
C SER A 181 -21.03 6.55 8.74
N LYS A 182 -21.73 6.67 9.86
CA LYS A 182 -23.17 6.43 10.00
C LYS A 182 -24.05 7.57 9.49
N ASP A 183 -23.54 8.81 9.42
CA ASP A 183 -24.31 9.99 9.04
C ASP A 183 -24.32 10.24 7.51
N SER A 184 -23.75 9.29 6.76
CA SER A 184 -23.51 9.29 5.31
C SER A 184 -24.75 9.11 4.43
N GLY A 185 -25.95 8.96 5.01
CA GLY A 185 -27.19 8.76 4.26
C GLY A 185 -27.17 7.54 3.34
N GLY A 186 -26.49 6.45 3.72
CA GLY A 186 -26.41 5.22 2.92
C GLY A 186 -25.50 5.31 1.69
N ARG A 187 -24.80 6.43 1.46
CA ARG A 187 -23.71 6.47 0.49
C ARG A 187 -22.48 5.77 1.10
N PRO A 188 -21.81 4.84 0.40
CA PRO A 188 -20.63 4.13 0.92
C PRO A 188 -19.43 5.02 1.27
N THR A 189 -19.54 6.34 1.08
CA THR A 189 -18.41 7.26 0.94
C THR A 189 -18.49 8.50 1.82
N VAL A 190 -19.20 8.49 2.96
CA VAL A 190 -18.99 9.53 3.99
C VAL A 190 -18.50 8.86 5.29
N GLY A 191 -17.55 9.48 5.98
CA GLY A 191 -16.81 8.90 7.12
C GLY A 191 -15.76 7.82 6.80
N GLY A 192 -15.35 7.69 5.53
CA GLY A 192 -14.36 6.70 5.07
C GLY A 192 -13.53 7.15 3.85
N ARG A 193 -13.47 8.46 3.57
CA ARG A 193 -12.64 8.99 2.47
C ARG A 193 -11.22 9.20 2.96
N PHE A 194 -10.29 8.55 2.27
CA PHE A 194 -8.88 8.81 2.39
C PHE A 194 -8.56 9.89 1.38
N VAL A 195 -8.18 11.07 1.87
CA VAL A 195 -7.43 12.00 1.04
C VAL A 195 -5.98 11.56 1.18
N PHE A 196 -5.41 11.03 0.12
CA PHE A 196 -3.97 10.78 0.08
C PHE A 196 -3.28 12.07 -0.32
N HIS A 197 -2.54 12.64 0.60
CA HIS A 197 -1.74 13.82 0.34
C HIS A 197 -0.35 13.39 -0.11
N HIS A 198 0.03 13.77 -1.33
CA HIS A 198 1.44 13.84 -1.70
C HIS A 198 1.91 15.26 -1.37
N MET A 199 2.69 15.39 -0.31
CA MET A 199 3.13 16.69 0.19
C MET A 199 4.60 16.91 -0.10
N ILE A 200 4.89 18.05 -0.73
CA ILE A 200 6.19 18.71 -0.62
C ILE A 200 6.00 19.78 0.44
N TRP A 201 6.84 19.76 1.48
CA TRP A 201 6.80 20.77 2.55
C TRP A 201 8.06 21.63 2.50
N ARG A 202 7.93 22.86 2.97
CA ARG A 202 9.06 23.76 3.24
C ARG A 202 8.74 24.60 4.46
N THR A 203 9.78 24.97 5.20
CA THR A 203 9.72 26.00 6.24
C THR A 203 10.47 27.21 5.76
N GLN A 204 9.96 28.41 6.05
CA GLN A 204 10.61 29.67 5.74
C GLN A 204 10.33 30.70 6.82
N VAL A 205 11.28 31.60 7.06
CA VAL A 205 11.03 32.80 7.86
C VAL A 205 10.17 33.74 7.01
N ILE A 206 8.98 34.08 7.51
CA ILE A 206 8.10 35.04 6.85
C ILE A 206 8.54 36.44 7.23
N ASP A 207 9.11 37.17 6.26
CA ASP A 207 9.39 38.60 6.38
C ASP A 207 8.10 39.38 6.10
N PRO A 208 7.48 40.02 7.09
CA PRO A 208 6.24 40.77 6.90
C PRO A 208 6.40 41.97 5.95
N ALA A 209 7.62 42.36 5.56
CA ALA A 209 7.87 43.41 4.58
C ALA A 209 7.92 42.91 3.12
N LYS A 210 7.79 41.60 2.86
CA LYS A 210 7.93 40.97 1.52
C LYS A 210 6.72 40.15 1.06
N THR A 211 5.62 40.21 1.79
CA THR A 211 4.33 39.57 1.49
C THR A 211 3.26 40.62 1.25
#